data_AF-A0A970JLX5-F1
#
_entry.id   AF-A0A970JLX5-F1
#
_cell.length_a   1.000
_cell.length_b   1.000
_cell.length_c   1.000
_cell.angle_alpha   90.00
_cell.angle_beta   90.00
_cell.angle_gamma   90.00
#
_symmetry.space_group_name_H-M   'P 1'
#
loop_
_entity.id
_entity.type
_entity.pdbx_description
1 polymer ?
#
loop_
_entity_poly.entity_id
_entity_poly.type
_entity_poly.pdbx_seq_one_letter_code
_entity_poly.pdbx_strand_id
1 'polypeptide(L)'
;IINAESKYKDVYIVGSSDTGSNNYEANKNKYGDAIYETSSSYVSSNSWNIDYSYMPNSSNPSFPRGGYYNDGTDAGAFNFSYSHGGANLSSSFRPAVIVTK
;
A
#
# COMPACT_ATOMS: atom_id res chain seq x y z
N ILE A 1 -4.65 -15.23 2.89
CA ILE A 1 -3.81 -14.60 1.83
C ILE A 1 -2.34 -14.98 1.94
N ILE A 2 -1.76 -15.00 3.15
CA ILE A 2 -0.34 -15.35 3.39
C ILE A 2 0.10 -16.70 2.79
N ASN A 3 -0.80 -17.70 2.78
CA ASN A 3 -0.56 -19.02 2.19
C ASN A 3 -0.92 -19.12 0.69
N ALA A 4 -1.32 -18.03 0.04
CA ALA A 4 -1.59 -18.04 -1.40
C ALA A 4 -0.28 -18.16 -2.22
N GLU A 5 -0.39 -18.64 -3.45
CA GLU A 5 0.74 -18.61 -4.41
C GLU A 5 1.25 -17.18 -4.63
N SER A 6 2.52 -17.04 -5.00
CA SER A 6 3.18 -15.74 -5.19
C SER A 6 2.47 -14.85 -6.21
N LYS A 7 1.91 -15.41 -7.28
CA LYS A 7 1.19 -14.65 -8.32
C LYS A 7 -0.11 -13.96 -7.84
N TYR A 8 -0.56 -14.27 -6.63
CA TYR A 8 -1.78 -13.70 -6.03
C TYR A 8 -1.47 -12.79 -4.84
N LYS A 9 -0.19 -12.47 -4.58
CA LYS A 9 0.19 -11.64 -3.44
C LYS A 9 1.44 -10.82 -3.72
N ASP A 10 1.44 -9.60 -3.22
CA ASP A 10 2.64 -8.81 -3.02
C ASP A 10 3.11 -8.98 -1.58
N VAL A 11 4.40 -9.28 -1.43
CA VAL A 11 5.06 -9.39 -0.12
C VAL A 11 6.08 -8.26 -0.02
N TYR A 12 5.95 -7.45 1.02
CA TYR A 12 6.92 -6.44 1.40
C TYR A 12 7.79 -6.99 2.53
N ILE A 13 9.10 -6.82 2.41
CA ILE A 13 10.04 -7.28 3.45
C ILE A 13 10.10 -6.28 4.60
N VAL A 14 10.33 -6.79 5.80
CA VAL A 14 10.62 -5.96 6.97
C VAL A 14 12.05 -5.43 6.83
N GLY A 15 12.23 -4.14 7.10
CA GLY A 15 13.55 -3.50 7.10
C GLY A 15 14.39 -3.85 8.33
N SER A 16 15.31 -2.97 8.70
CA SER A 16 16.14 -3.12 9.92
C SER A 16 15.30 -3.16 11.20
N SER A 17 14.11 -2.57 11.19
CA SER A 17 13.05 -2.80 12.17
C SER A 17 11.69 -2.66 11.49
N ASP A 18 10.64 -3.20 12.10
CA ASP A 18 9.30 -3.14 11.54
C ASP A 18 8.63 -1.78 11.78
N THR A 19 9.01 -0.81 10.95
CA THR A 19 8.46 0.54 10.93
C THR A 19 8.19 0.96 9.49
N GLY A 20 7.25 1.90 9.28
CA GLY A 20 6.94 2.39 7.94
C GLY A 20 8.18 2.92 7.20
N SER A 21 9.06 3.66 7.89
CA SER A 21 10.30 4.17 7.30
C SER A 21 11.25 3.05 6.87
N ASN A 22 11.52 2.08 7.74
CA ASN A 22 12.47 1.02 7.43
C ASN A 22 11.92 0.03 6.40
N ASN A 23 10.62 -0.25 6.45
CA ASN A 23 9.95 -1.10 5.46
C ASN A 23 9.92 -0.40 4.09
N TYR A 24 9.69 0.91 4.04
CA TYR A 24 9.72 1.66 2.78
C TYR A 24 11.11 1.59 2.12
N GLU A 25 12.16 1.90 2.88
CA GLU A 25 13.54 1.82 2.38
C GLU A 25 13.95 0.41 1.96
N ALA A 26 13.52 -0.62 2.70
CA ALA A 26 13.84 -2.00 2.38
C ALA A 26 13.19 -2.47 1.07
N ASN A 27 12.08 -1.86 0.66
CA ASN A 27 11.31 -2.25 -0.53
C ASN A 27 11.49 -1.30 -1.72
N LYS A 28 12.44 -0.36 -1.67
CA LYS A 28 12.67 0.63 -2.74
C LYS A 28 13.00 0.08 -4.12
N ASN A 29 13.45 -1.17 -4.19
CA ASN A 29 13.78 -1.85 -5.44
C ASN A 29 12.60 -2.69 -5.99
N LYS A 30 11.42 -2.61 -5.38
CA LYS A 30 10.20 -3.23 -5.90
C LYS A 30 9.56 -2.26 -6.89
N TYR A 31 9.68 -2.57 -8.18
CA TYR A 31 9.20 -1.73 -9.27
C TYR A 31 7.87 -2.27 -9.82
N GLY A 32 7.03 -1.38 -10.36
CA GLY A 32 5.77 -1.72 -11.01
C GLY A 32 4.54 -1.76 -10.08
N ASP A 33 4.72 -1.50 -8.79
CA ASP A 33 3.61 -1.38 -7.82
C ASP A 33 3.23 0.08 -7.50
N ALA A 34 3.91 1.03 -8.14
CA ALA A 34 3.71 2.47 -7.99
C ALA A 34 3.79 2.96 -6.54
N ILE A 35 4.64 2.36 -5.70
CA ILE A 35 4.90 2.86 -4.35
C ILE A 35 6.12 3.77 -4.42
N TYR A 36 7.30 3.18 -4.53
CA TYR A 36 8.55 3.94 -4.49
C TYR A 36 8.73 4.84 -5.71
N GLU A 37 8.17 4.43 -6.86
CA GLU A 37 8.24 5.19 -8.12
C GLU A 37 7.45 6.50 -8.08
N THR A 38 6.42 6.57 -7.23
CA THR A 38 5.49 7.71 -7.19
C THR A 38 5.42 8.38 -5.84
N SER A 39 6.28 8.04 -4.87
CA SER A 39 6.36 8.73 -3.60
C SER A 39 7.77 9.15 -3.21
N SER A 40 7.86 10.24 -2.46
CA SER A 40 9.11 10.73 -1.88
C SER A 40 9.28 10.35 -0.41
N SER A 41 8.26 9.76 0.21
CA SER A 41 8.25 9.38 1.63
C SER A 41 7.26 8.25 1.92
N TYR A 42 7.42 7.63 3.09
CA TYR A 42 6.59 6.54 3.62
C TYR A 42 5.36 7.01 4.39
N VAL A 43 5.09 8.32 4.42
CA VAL A 43 4.08 8.93 5.30
C VAL A 43 3.54 10.23 4.69
N SER A 44 2.30 10.56 5.04
CA SER A 44 1.60 11.80 4.64
C SER A 44 1.39 11.89 3.12
N SER A 45 1.11 13.09 2.63
CA SER A 45 0.73 13.40 1.25
C SER A 45 1.95 13.56 0.33
N ASN A 46 2.83 12.55 0.32
CA ASN A 46 4.11 12.57 -0.38
C ASN A 46 4.15 11.66 -1.61
N SER A 47 3.00 11.15 -2.06
CA SER A 47 2.87 10.55 -3.39
C SER A 47 2.62 11.62 -4.46
N TRP A 48 2.72 11.24 -5.73
CA TRP A 48 2.32 12.08 -6.85
C TRP A 48 0.89 12.58 -6.65
N ASN A 49 0.64 13.83 -7.08
CA ASN A 49 -0.62 14.55 -6.87
C ASN A 49 -0.98 14.86 -5.42
N ILE A 50 -0.02 14.79 -4.49
CA ILE A 50 -0.27 15.03 -3.05
C ILE A 50 -1.15 13.89 -2.48
N ASP A 51 -1.15 12.71 -3.12
CA ASP A 51 -1.82 11.54 -2.59
C ASP A 51 -1.09 11.04 -1.32
N TYR A 52 -1.80 10.31 -0.45
CA TYR A 52 -1.16 9.65 0.69
C TYR A 52 -0.15 8.56 0.29
N SER A 53 0.87 8.42 1.12
CA SER A 53 1.98 7.49 0.91
C SER A 53 2.34 6.69 2.16
N TYR A 54 1.37 6.23 2.96
CA TYR A 54 1.64 5.54 4.22
C TYR A 54 2.07 4.07 4.04
N MET A 55 3.34 3.77 4.31
CA MET A 55 3.90 2.41 4.21
C MET A 55 3.47 1.52 5.40
N PRO A 56 2.99 0.28 5.15
CA PRO A 56 2.55 -0.64 6.19
C PRO A 56 3.69 -1.22 7.04
N ASN A 57 3.30 -1.71 8.22
CA ASN A 57 4.10 -2.47 9.18
C ASN A 57 3.24 -3.59 9.79
N SER A 58 3.77 -4.47 10.64
CA SER A 58 3.00 -5.59 11.18
C SER A 58 1.80 -5.17 12.05
N SER A 59 1.83 -3.99 12.67
CA SER A 59 0.70 -3.47 13.44
C SER A 59 -0.44 -3.00 12.53
N ASN A 60 -0.12 -2.55 11.32
CA ASN A 60 -1.07 -2.11 10.30
C ASN A 60 -0.77 -2.80 8.95
N PRO A 61 -1.05 -4.11 8.83
CA PRO A 61 -0.55 -4.92 7.72
C PRO A 61 -1.41 -4.83 6.45
N SER A 62 -2.60 -4.22 6.53
CA SER A 62 -3.47 -4.07 5.36
C SER A 62 -3.06 -2.89 4.53
N PHE A 63 -3.12 -3.03 3.20
CA PHE A 63 -2.55 -2.08 2.26
C PHE A 63 -3.62 -1.49 1.31
N PRO A 64 -4.55 -0.67 1.83
CA PRO A 64 -5.56 0.01 1.02
C PRO A 64 -4.93 0.98 0.02
N ARG A 65 -5.61 1.15 -1.12
CA ARG A 65 -5.23 2.06 -2.20
C ARG A 65 -6.43 2.91 -2.59
N GLY A 66 -6.20 4.13 -3.06
CA GLY A 66 -7.24 4.99 -3.64
C GLY A 66 -7.88 6.01 -2.71
N GLY A 67 -7.72 5.88 -1.39
CA GLY A 67 -8.31 6.77 -0.39
C GLY A 67 -9.82 6.60 -0.17
N TYR A 68 -10.35 7.39 0.77
CA TYR A 68 -11.76 7.46 1.15
C TYR A 68 -12.48 8.64 0.49
N TYR A 69 -13.82 8.62 0.52
CA TYR A 69 -14.66 9.67 -0.07
C TYR A 69 -14.42 11.07 0.53
N ASN A 70 -13.86 11.14 1.74
CA ASN A 70 -13.62 12.38 2.49
C ASN A 70 -12.14 12.76 2.61
N ASP A 71 -11.23 12.06 1.92
CA ASP A 71 -9.78 12.35 1.95
C ASP A 71 -9.40 13.58 1.10
N GLY A 72 -10.33 14.13 0.32
CA GLY A 72 -10.10 15.34 -0.45
C GLY A 72 -8.96 15.18 -1.47
N THR A 73 -7.92 15.98 -1.34
CA THR A 73 -6.74 15.95 -2.22
C THR A 73 -5.78 14.80 -1.92
N ASP A 74 -5.92 14.14 -0.76
CA ASP A 74 -5.02 13.06 -0.36
C ASP A 74 -5.41 11.71 -1.01
N ALA A 75 -6.59 11.61 -1.62
CA ALA A 75 -7.04 10.45 -2.38
C ALA A 75 -6.64 10.54 -3.85
N GLY A 76 -6.36 9.40 -4.47
CA GLY A 76 -5.98 9.34 -5.88
C GLY A 76 -5.39 8.00 -6.31
N ALA A 77 -4.93 7.93 -7.56
CA ALA A 77 -4.41 6.69 -8.14
C ALA A 77 -3.10 6.22 -7.49
N PHE A 78 -2.34 7.13 -6.88
CA PHE A 78 -1.07 6.87 -6.22
C PHE A 78 -1.19 6.93 -4.69
N ASN A 79 -2.42 7.02 -4.19
CA ASN A 79 -2.72 6.86 -2.78
C ASN A 79 -2.44 5.40 -2.36
N PHE A 80 -1.57 5.26 -1.37
CA PHE A 80 -1.43 4.05 -0.59
C PHE A 80 -1.39 4.38 0.90
N SER A 81 -2.00 3.50 1.70
CA SER A 81 -2.06 3.68 3.14
C SER A 81 -1.93 2.36 3.90
N TYR A 82 -1.96 2.42 5.22
CA TYR A 82 -1.95 1.24 6.09
C TYR A 82 -3.22 1.16 6.93
N SER A 83 -3.63 -0.06 7.31
CA SER A 83 -4.68 -0.23 8.31
C SER A 83 -4.55 -1.54 9.08
N HIS A 84 -5.24 -1.63 10.21
CA HIS A 84 -5.35 -2.84 11.04
C HIS A 84 -6.17 -3.96 10.37
N GLY A 85 -6.79 -3.74 9.19
CA GLY A 85 -7.56 -4.75 8.47
C GLY A 85 -8.94 -5.09 9.04
N GLY A 86 -9.44 -4.27 9.96
CA GLY A 86 -10.80 -4.39 10.50
C GLY A 86 -11.88 -4.03 9.47
N ALA A 87 -13.12 -4.47 9.73
CA ALA A 87 -14.27 -4.08 8.92
C ALA A 87 -14.49 -2.56 9.01
N ASN A 88 -14.67 -1.91 7.86
CA ASN A 88 -14.86 -0.47 7.74
C ASN A 88 -15.89 -0.18 6.64
N LEU A 89 -16.86 0.69 6.91
CA LEU A 89 -17.93 1.07 5.97
C LEU A 89 -17.41 1.87 4.77
N SER A 90 -16.26 2.53 4.91
CA SER A 90 -15.59 3.32 3.87
C SER A 90 -14.58 2.51 3.05
N SER A 91 -14.38 1.22 3.35
CA SER A 91 -13.41 0.35 2.66
C SER A 91 -14.12 -0.69 1.78
N SER A 92 -13.55 -0.97 0.62
CA SER A 92 -14.00 -2.03 -0.29
C SER A 92 -12.81 -2.62 -1.05
N PHE A 93 -13.04 -3.63 -1.87
CA PHE A 93 -12.03 -4.28 -2.70
C PHE A 93 -12.57 -4.55 -4.11
N ARG A 94 -11.66 -4.72 -5.07
CA ARG A 94 -12.00 -5.08 -6.44
C ARG A 94 -11.45 -6.49 -6.73
N PRO A 95 -12.29 -7.46 -7.11
CA PRO A 95 -11.80 -8.77 -7.53
C PRO A 95 -11.08 -8.66 -8.87
N ALA A 96 -10.01 -9.43 -9.04
CA ALA A 96 -9.31 -9.60 -10.31
C ALA A 96 -9.27 -11.08 -10.68
N VAL A 97 -9.50 -11.39 -11.95
CA VAL A 97 -9.45 -12.76 -12.48
C VAL A 97 -8.29 -12.85 -13.45
N ILE A 98 -7.37 -13.77 -13.19
CA ILE A 98 -6.26 -14.07 -14.10
C ILE A 98 -6.77 -15.07 -15.13
N VAL A 99 -6.76 -14.69 -16.40
CA VAL A 99 -7.07 -15.60 -17.51
C VAL A 99 -5.78 -16.28 -17.93
N THR A 100 -5.66 -17.58 -17.65
CA THR A 100 -4.55 -18.41 -18.14
C THR A 100 -4.87 -18.92 -19.55
N LYS A 101 -3.86 -18.93 -20.41
CA LYS A 101 -3.94 -19.51 -21.76
C LYS A 101 -3.48 -20.96 -21.75
#